data_AF-A0A382RFK7-F1
#
_entry.id   AF-A0A382RFK7-F1
#
_cell.length_a   1.000
_cell.length_b   1.000
_cell.length_c   1.000
_cell.angle_alpha   90.00
_cell.angle_beta   90.00
_cell.angle_gamma   90.00
#
_symmetry.space_group_name_H-M   'P 1'
#
loop_
_entity.id
_entity.type
_entity.pdbx_description
1 polymer ?
#
loop_
_entity_poly.entity_id
_entity_poly.type
_entity_poly.pdbx_seq_one_letter_code
_entity_poly.pdbx_strand_id
1 'polypeptide(L)'
;MAMMTILRNRMHVVLWALLALFLLSMTVGGLVGGANIIDELLGRVNPAEAIGSVNGSKITPNQFNQAVNARMDAIRNAGTQISDQQLDRVRNEVWDSFIEERLTEQAIDKLDITVSNDEILYHLKNNPPVDIQRLFFANNEFDEKTYRQALNTPGMIDWTPIEKWMRDFYIPRFKLQQ
;
A
#
# COMPACT_ATOMS: atom_id res chain seq x y z
N MET A 1 33.12 21.08 56.55
CA MET A 1 31.78 21.47 56.05
C MET A 1 31.82 22.73 55.19
N ALA A 2 32.65 22.76 54.13
CA ALA A 2 32.79 23.94 53.25
C ALA A 2 32.16 23.73 51.86
N MET A 3 32.05 22.47 51.41
CA MET A 3 31.51 22.13 50.08
C MET A 3 29.98 22.29 50.00
N MET A 4 29.25 22.02 51.10
CA MET A 4 27.79 22.12 51.12
C MET A 4 27.27 23.58 51.12
N THR A 5 28.08 24.53 51.61
CA THR A 5 27.71 25.96 51.64
C THR A 5 27.91 26.63 50.28
N ILE A 6 28.92 26.20 49.51
CA ILE A 6 29.19 26.69 48.15
C ILE A 6 28.08 26.28 47.20
N LEU A 7 27.58 25.03 47.31
CA LEU A 7 26.45 24.52 46.53
C LEU A 7 25.17 25.33 46.78
N ARG A 8 24.82 25.61 48.04
CA ARG A 8 23.62 26.38 48.39
C ARG A 8 23.70 27.85 47.96
N ASN A 9 24.87 28.49 48.11
CA ASN A 9 25.02 29.93 47.84
C ASN A 9 25.12 30.26 46.34
N ARG A 10 25.61 29.31 45.51
CA ARG A 10 25.71 29.45 44.05
C ARG A 10 24.56 28.78 43.30
N MET A 11 23.64 28.10 44.00
CA MET A 11 22.50 27.39 43.40
C MET A 11 21.67 28.30 42.50
N HIS A 12 21.46 29.57 42.89
CA HIS A 12 20.74 30.53 42.05
C HIS A 12 21.45 30.80 40.72
N VAL A 13 22.78 30.91 40.71
CA VAL A 13 23.56 31.13 39.48
C VAL A 13 23.50 29.89 38.58
N VAL A 14 23.60 28.70 39.19
CA VAL A 14 23.47 27.42 38.46
C VAL A 14 22.08 27.28 37.85
N LEU A 15 21.02 27.64 38.58
CA LEU A 15 19.64 27.61 38.09
C LEU A 15 19.41 28.59 36.94
N TRP A 16 19.93 29.82 37.03
CA TRP A 16 19.85 30.79 35.94
C TRP A 16 20.67 30.37 34.72
N ALA A 17 21.83 29.75 34.92
CA ALA A 17 22.63 29.19 33.82
C ALA A 17 21.93 28.01 33.14
N LEU A 18 21.31 27.11 33.91
CA LEU A 18 20.50 26.01 33.38
C LEU A 18 19.25 26.50 32.66
N LEU A 19 18.58 27.52 33.18
CA LEU A 19 17.42 28.15 32.55
C LEU A 19 17.83 28.79 31.21
N ALA A 20 18.92 29.57 31.20
CA ALA A 20 19.43 30.19 30.00
C ALA A 20 19.85 29.12 28.97
N LEU A 21 20.53 28.06 29.40
CA LEU A 21 20.91 26.93 28.56
C LEU A 21 19.68 26.18 28.03
N PHE A 22 18.63 26.01 28.84
CA PHE A 22 17.37 25.38 28.44
C PHE A 22 16.65 26.23 27.38
N LEU A 23 16.55 27.54 27.57
CA LEU A 23 15.93 28.45 26.60
C LEU A 23 16.77 28.61 25.32
N LEU A 24 18.10 28.64 25.43
CA LEU A 24 19.02 28.56 24.28
C LEU A 24 18.86 27.23 23.55
N SER A 25 18.70 26.13 24.28
CA SER A 25 18.43 24.82 23.70
C SER A 25 17.08 24.79 23.00
N MET A 26 16.04 25.47 23.50
CA MET A 26 14.75 25.57 22.79
C MET A 26 14.84 26.43 21.52
N THR A 27 15.78 27.38 21.46
CA THR A 27 15.94 28.29 20.31
C THR A 27 16.96 27.79 19.27
N VAL A 28 17.96 27.01 19.68
CA VAL A 28 19.06 26.52 18.81
C VAL A 28 18.97 25.01 18.57
N GLY A 29 18.37 24.23 19.49
CA GLY A 29 18.32 22.78 19.45
C GLY A 29 16.91 22.24 19.21
N GLY A 30 16.59 21.88 17.96
CA GLY A 30 15.33 21.23 17.55
C GLY A 30 15.00 19.87 18.21
N LEU A 31 15.64 19.50 19.32
CA LEU A 31 15.43 18.24 20.03
C LEU A 31 14.38 18.31 21.15
N VAL A 32 13.99 19.50 21.62
CA VAL A 32 12.97 19.64 22.70
C VAL A 32 11.80 20.56 22.30
N GLY A 33 11.96 21.30 21.20
CA GLY A 33 10.92 22.17 20.64
C GLY A 33 10.40 21.65 19.31
N GLY A 34 9.73 20.49 19.31
CA GLY A 34 8.71 20.07 18.31
C GLY A 34 9.01 20.24 16.80
N ALA A 35 10.26 20.45 16.40
CA ALA A 35 10.64 20.68 15.01
C ALA A 35 11.26 19.40 14.45
N ASN A 36 10.39 18.51 13.95
CA ASN A 36 10.60 17.71 12.74
C ASN A 36 11.92 16.93 12.55
N ILE A 37 12.63 16.51 13.60
CA ILE A 37 13.79 15.60 13.42
C ILE A 37 13.36 14.21 12.88
N ILE A 38 12.09 13.84 13.07
CA ILE A 38 11.50 12.64 12.45
C ILE A 38 11.43 12.77 10.92
N ASP A 39 11.32 13.99 10.40
CA ASP A 39 11.13 14.30 8.98
C ASP A 39 12.42 14.11 8.16
N GLU A 40 13.58 14.25 8.81
CA GLU A 40 14.92 14.12 8.21
C GLU A 40 15.47 12.68 8.29
N LEU A 41 15.06 11.88 9.29
CA LEU A 41 15.55 10.51 9.50
C LEU A 41 14.67 9.42 8.87
N LEU A 42 13.35 9.65 8.73
CA LEU A 42 12.38 8.67 8.20
C LEU A 42 11.80 9.04 6.82
N GLY A 43 12.34 10.07 6.18
CA GLY A 43 11.98 10.43 4.81
C GLY A 43 10.53 10.85 4.67
N ARG A 44 10.22 12.11 4.96
CA ARG A 44 9.05 12.85 4.44
C ARG A 44 7.78 12.02 4.27
N VAL A 45 7.29 11.43 5.35
CA VAL A 45 5.93 10.94 5.38
C VAL A 45 5.27 11.49 6.63
N ASN A 46 4.55 12.61 6.45
CA ASN A 46 3.65 13.11 7.47
C ASN A 46 2.69 11.97 7.82
N PRO A 47 2.62 11.47 9.08
CA PRO A 47 1.80 10.31 9.44
C PRO A 47 0.30 10.52 9.17
N ALA A 48 -0.12 11.78 9.08
CA ALA A 48 -1.46 12.18 8.66
C ALA A 48 -1.71 11.97 7.15
N GLU A 49 -0.66 11.96 6.33
CA GLU A 49 -0.72 11.86 4.87
C GLU A 49 -0.37 10.47 4.33
N ALA A 50 0.55 9.74 4.97
CA ALA A 50 0.91 8.39 4.55
C ALA A 50 1.52 7.52 5.67
N ILE A 51 1.20 6.23 5.63
CA ILE A 51 1.75 5.20 6.54
C ILE A 51 3.14 4.76 6.08
N GLY A 52 3.45 4.95 4.78
CA GLY A 52 4.80 4.83 4.24
C GLY A 52 4.84 5.13 2.74
N SER A 53 6.01 4.96 2.12
CA SER A 53 6.19 5.14 0.68
C SER A 53 7.07 4.05 0.08
N VAL A 54 6.75 3.65 -1.15
CA VAL A 54 7.49 2.63 -1.92
C VAL A 54 8.04 3.32 -3.17
N ASN A 55 9.35 3.55 -3.23
CA ASN A 55 10.02 4.27 -4.32
C ASN A 55 9.35 5.61 -4.70
N GLY A 56 8.88 6.36 -3.70
CA GLY A 56 8.18 7.65 -3.90
C GLY A 56 6.66 7.56 -4.04
N SER A 57 6.09 6.36 -4.26
CA SER A 57 4.64 6.16 -4.25
C SER A 57 4.12 6.04 -2.82
N LYS A 58 3.38 7.05 -2.36
CA LYS A 58 2.81 7.12 -1.01
C LYS A 58 1.66 6.12 -0.84
N ILE A 59 1.56 5.50 0.34
CA ILE A 59 0.40 4.69 0.75
C ILE A 59 -0.31 5.46 1.86
N THR A 60 -1.52 5.94 1.60
CA THR A 60 -2.24 6.77 2.57
C THR A 60 -2.82 5.91 3.70
N PRO A 61 -3.05 6.47 4.89
CA PRO A 61 -3.64 5.72 5.99
C PRO A 61 -5.02 5.19 5.64
N ASN A 62 -5.80 5.96 4.89
CA ASN A 62 -7.15 5.56 4.47
C ASN A 62 -7.12 4.35 3.52
N GLN A 63 -6.23 4.34 2.53
CA GLN A 63 -6.06 3.21 1.61
C GLN A 63 -5.68 1.93 2.37
N PHE A 64 -4.68 2.03 3.25
CA PHE A 64 -4.23 0.91 4.04
C PHE A 64 -5.33 0.37 4.96
N ASN A 65 -5.98 1.24 5.72
CA ASN A 65 -7.05 0.85 6.63
C ASN A 65 -8.25 0.23 5.89
N GLN A 66 -8.60 0.75 4.72
CA GLN A 66 -9.65 0.18 3.88
C GLN A 66 -9.29 -1.24 3.41
N ALA A 67 -8.06 -1.46 2.95
CA ALA A 67 -7.58 -2.77 2.53
C ALA A 67 -7.51 -3.77 3.69
N VAL A 68 -7.03 -3.34 4.86
CA VAL A 68 -7.07 -4.14 6.10
C VAL A 68 -8.50 -4.52 6.44
N ASN A 69 -9.43 -3.56 6.47
CA ASN A 69 -10.83 -3.85 6.79
C ASN A 69 -11.44 -4.85 5.80
N ALA A 70 -11.22 -4.67 4.49
CA ALA A 70 -11.71 -5.59 3.47
C ALA A 70 -11.17 -7.02 3.65
N ARG A 71 -9.87 -7.16 3.98
CA ARG A 71 -9.24 -8.46 4.26
C ARG A 71 -9.81 -9.10 5.52
N MET A 72 -10.03 -8.30 6.57
CA MET A 72 -10.63 -8.76 7.82
C MET A 72 -12.08 -9.21 7.62
N ASP A 73 -12.86 -8.49 6.82
CA ASP A 73 -14.24 -8.86 6.48
C ASP A 73 -14.29 -10.19 5.74
N ALA A 74 -13.37 -10.42 4.79
CA ALA A 74 -13.25 -11.71 4.10
C ALA A 74 -12.97 -12.88 5.08
N ILE A 75 -12.10 -12.68 6.06
CA ILE A 75 -11.78 -13.70 7.09
C ILE A 75 -12.98 -13.96 8.00
N ARG A 76 -13.73 -12.92 8.41
CA ARG A 76 -14.97 -13.09 9.18
C ARG A 76 -16.01 -13.89 8.41
N ASN A 77 -16.18 -13.59 7.13
CA ASN A 77 -17.14 -14.27 6.27
C ASN A 77 -16.78 -15.76 6.07
N ALA A 78 -15.50 -16.12 6.19
CA ALA A 78 -15.04 -17.51 6.20
C ALA A 78 -15.27 -18.24 7.55
N GLY A 79 -15.90 -17.58 8.54
CA GLY A 79 -16.24 -18.18 9.83
C GLY A 79 -15.10 -18.23 10.85
N THR A 80 -14.00 -17.51 10.60
CA THR A 80 -12.83 -17.51 11.49
C THR A 80 -12.93 -16.38 12.53
N GLN A 81 -12.68 -16.70 13.81
CA GLN A 81 -12.59 -15.68 14.86
C GLN A 81 -11.30 -14.87 14.72
N ILE A 82 -11.43 -13.55 14.83
CA ILE A 82 -10.31 -12.63 14.75
C ILE A 82 -9.71 -12.47 16.15
N SER A 83 -8.44 -12.83 16.29
CA SER A 83 -7.60 -12.44 17.42
C SER A 83 -6.71 -11.25 17.06
N ASP A 84 -6.13 -10.59 18.06
CA ASP A 84 -5.16 -9.49 17.83
C ASP A 84 -3.95 -9.96 17.01
N GLN A 85 -3.51 -11.21 17.21
CA GLN A 85 -2.46 -11.83 16.39
C GLN A 85 -2.86 -12.04 14.92
N GLN A 86 -4.15 -12.19 14.62
CA GLN A 86 -4.64 -12.23 13.25
C GLN A 86 -4.65 -10.83 12.64
N LEU A 87 -5.02 -9.81 13.42
CA LEU A 87 -5.02 -8.42 12.97
C LEU A 87 -3.61 -7.97 12.55
N ASP A 88 -2.58 -8.28 13.33
CA ASP A 88 -1.21 -7.91 12.99
C ASP A 88 -0.71 -8.63 11.74
N ARG A 89 -1.06 -9.92 11.57
CA ARG A 89 -0.75 -10.67 10.35
C ARG A 89 -1.43 -10.06 9.13
N VAL A 90 -2.71 -9.74 9.23
CA VAL A 90 -3.46 -9.11 8.13
C VAL A 90 -2.87 -7.76 7.76
N ARG A 91 -2.45 -6.96 8.74
CA ARG A 91 -1.77 -5.68 8.48
C ARG A 91 -0.48 -5.88 7.70
N ASN A 92 0.34 -6.87 8.07
CA ASN A 92 1.57 -7.18 7.34
C ASN A 92 1.27 -7.71 5.92
N GLU A 93 0.33 -8.64 5.76
CA GLU A 93 -0.09 -9.12 4.44
C GLU A 93 -0.55 -7.99 3.52
N VAL A 94 -1.36 -7.08 4.05
CA VAL A 94 -1.84 -5.91 3.30
C VAL A 94 -0.68 -4.98 2.95
N TRP A 95 0.24 -4.74 3.88
CA TRP A 95 1.42 -3.93 3.63
C TRP A 95 2.29 -4.51 2.51
N ASP A 96 2.59 -5.82 2.58
CA ASP A 96 3.38 -6.53 1.58
C ASP A 96 2.70 -6.49 0.21
N SER A 97 1.37 -6.63 0.17
CA SER A 97 0.61 -6.55 -1.08
C SER A 97 0.70 -5.17 -1.74
N PHE A 98 0.71 -4.08 -0.96
CA PHE A 98 0.94 -2.74 -1.50
C PHE A 98 2.37 -2.58 -2.02
N ILE A 99 3.37 -3.12 -1.32
CA ILE A 99 4.76 -3.07 -1.81
C ILE A 99 4.84 -3.78 -3.17
N GLU A 100 4.33 -5.01 -3.26
CA GLU A 100 4.34 -5.81 -4.48
C GLU A 100 3.62 -5.09 -5.63
N GLU A 101 2.44 -4.54 -5.38
CA GLU A 101 1.66 -3.78 -6.36
C GLU A 101 2.47 -2.60 -6.93
N ARG A 102 3.06 -1.78 -6.06
CA ARG A 102 3.83 -0.60 -6.49
C ARG A 102 5.10 -0.96 -7.24
N LEU A 103 5.80 -2.01 -6.82
CA LEU A 103 6.99 -2.49 -7.52
C LEU A 103 6.63 -3.06 -8.89
N THR A 104 5.49 -3.76 -8.99
CA THR A 104 4.99 -4.31 -10.24
C THR A 104 4.62 -3.20 -11.22
N GLU A 105 3.88 -2.18 -10.78
CA GLU A 105 3.54 -1.01 -11.59
C GLU A 105 4.80 -0.30 -12.10
N GLN A 106 5.77 -0.06 -11.23
CA GLN A 106 7.03 0.58 -11.62
C GLN A 106 7.84 -0.27 -12.59
N ALA A 107 7.82 -1.60 -12.46
CA ALA A 107 8.49 -2.49 -13.39
C ALA A 107 7.82 -2.47 -14.77
N ILE A 108 6.48 -2.47 -14.82
CA ILE A 108 5.68 -2.34 -16.05
C ILE A 108 6.02 -1.03 -16.77
N ASP A 109 6.02 0.09 -16.04
CA ASP A 109 6.33 1.42 -16.59
C ASP A 109 7.77 1.50 -17.09
N LYS A 110 8.73 0.98 -16.30
CA LYS A 110 10.16 1.01 -16.65
C LYS A 110 10.48 0.18 -17.90
N LEU A 111 9.73 -0.89 -18.12
CA LEU A 111 9.90 -1.79 -19.26
C LEU A 111 9.05 -1.36 -20.47
N ASP A 112 8.30 -0.26 -20.37
CA ASP A 112 7.39 0.24 -21.41
C ASP A 112 6.45 -0.86 -21.93
N ILE A 113 5.91 -1.66 -21.00
CA ILE A 113 5.06 -2.79 -21.34
C ILE A 113 3.72 -2.25 -21.84
N THR A 114 3.58 -2.22 -23.16
CA THR A 114 2.34 -1.86 -23.84
C THR A 114 1.52 -3.10 -24.20
N VAL A 115 0.20 -2.92 -24.25
CA VAL A 115 -0.75 -3.99 -24.57
C VAL A 115 -1.58 -3.55 -25.77
N SER A 116 -1.56 -4.36 -26.83
CA SER A 116 -2.33 -4.11 -28.05
C SER A 116 -3.72 -4.75 -27.99
N ASN A 117 -4.66 -4.28 -28.81
CA ASN A 117 -6.00 -4.88 -28.91
C ASN A 117 -5.94 -6.33 -29.43
N ASP A 118 -5.06 -6.59 -30.40
CA ASP A 118 -4.88 -7.92 -30.98
C ASP A 118 -4.36 -8.92 -29.94
N GLU A 119 -3.51 -8.46 -29.03
CA GLU A 119 -3.00 -9.27 -27.93
C GLU A 119 -4.10 -9.61 -26.91
N ILE A 120 -4.95 -8.64 -26.55
CA ILE A 120 -6.11 -8.90 -25.71
C ILE A 120 -7.01 -9.97 -26.34
N LEU A 121 -7.31 -9.80 -27.63
CA LEU A 121 -8.13 -10.75 -28.38
C LEU A 121 -7.46 -12.14 -28.47
N TYR A 122 -6.15 -12.19 -28.66
CA TYR A 122 -5.38 -13.42 -28.66
C TYR A 122 -5.48 -14.15 -27.32
N HIS A 123 -5.33 -13.44 -26.20
CA HIS A 123 -5.45 -14.02 -24.86
C HIS A 123 -6.86 -14.54 -24.59
N LEU A 124 -7.90 -13.77 -24.91
CA LEU A 124 -9.29 -14.21 -24.78
C LEU A 124 -9.56 -15.49 -25.59
N LYS A 125 -9.06 -15.58 -26.83
CA LYS A 125 -9.32 -16.74 -27.69
C LYS A 125 -8.58 -18.00 -27.30
N ASN A 126 -7.33 -17.87 -26.84
CA ASN A 126 -6.44 -19.02 -26.65
C ASN A 126 -6.33 -19.47 -25.19
N ASN A 127 -6.33 -18.53 -24.24
CA ASN A 127 -6.19 -18.84 -22.82
C ASN A 127 -6.91 -17.77 -21.98
N PRO A 128 -8.25 -17.79 -21.93
CA PRO A 128 -9.00 -16.79 -21.20
C PRO A 128 -8.68 -16.85 -19.70
N PRO A 129 -8.52 -15.71 -19.01
CA PRO A 129 -8.27 -15.70 -17.57
C PRO A 129 -9.40 -16.36 -16.79
N VAL A 130 -9.08 -17.01 -15.66
CA VAL A 130 -10.07 -17.72 -14.83
C VAL A 130 -11.21 -16.80 -14.39
N ASP A 131 -10.91 -15.54 -14.08
CA ASP A 131 -11.92 -14.54 -13.70
C ASP A 131 -12.95 -14.30 -14.82
N ILE A 132 -12.52 -14.37 -16.08
CA ILE A 132 -13.40 -14.26 -17.24
C ILE A 132 -14.16 -15.56 -17.45
N GLN A 133 -13.51 -16.72 -17.29
CA GLN A 133 -14.16 -18.02 -17.41
C GLN A 133 -15.32 -18.16 -16.43
N ARG A 134 -15.17 -17.67 -15.18
CA ARG A 134 -16.20 -17.71 -14.13
C ARG A 134 -17.51 -17.03 -14.52
N LEU A 135 -17.48 -16.05 -15.42
CA LEU A 135 -18.68 -15.38 -15.93
C LEU A 135 -19.56 -16.31 -16.79
N PHE A 136 -18.98 -17.40 -17.30
CA PHE A 136 -19.63 -18.36 -18.20
C PHE A 136 -19.72 -19.75 -17.58
N PHE A 137 -19.74 -19.85 -16.25
CA PHE A 137 -19.93 -21.13 -15.59
C PHE A 137 -21.40 -21.55 -15.62
N ALA A 138 -21.66 -22.74 -16.14
CA ALA A 138 -22.94 -23.42 -16.09
C ALA A 138 -22.75 -24.77 -15.38
N ASN A 139 -23.57 -25.06 -14.36
CA ASN A 139 -23.47 -26.29 -13.58
C ASN A 139 -22.07 -26.55 -12.98
N ASN A 140 -21.39 -25.51 -12.52
CA ASN A 140 -20.00 -25.54 -12.00
C ASN A 140 -18.92 -25.92 -13.03
N GLU A 141 -19.25 -25.95 -14.31
CA GLU A 141 -18.29 -26.15 -15.39
C GLU A 141 -18.26 -24.94 -16.33
N PHE A 142 -17.11 -24.70 -16.94
CA PHE A 142 -16.96 -23.62 -17.91
C PHE A 142 -17.71 -23.96 -19.22
N ASP A 143 -18.74 -23.18 -19.55
CA ASP A 143 -19.45 -23.32 -20.81
C ASP A 143 -18.68 -22.61 -21.95
N GLU A 144 -17.74 -23.35 -22.53
CA GLU A 144 -16.93 -22.89 -23.65
C GLU A 144 -17.78 -22.49 -24.88
N LYS A 145 -18.94 -23.13 -25.09
CA LYS A 145 -19.80 -22.82 -26.24
C LYS A 145 -20.41 -21.44 -26.09
N THR A 146 -21.00 -21.15 -24.93
CA THR A 146 -21.58 -19.84 -24.62
C THR A 146 -20.51 -18.76 -24.62
N TYR A 147 -19.31 -19.05 -24.10
CA TYR A 147 -18.16 -18.14 -24.17
C TYR A 147 -17.76 -17.80 -25.61
N ARG A 148 -17.53 -18.81 -26.45
CA ARG A 148 -17.16 -18.61 -27.87
C ARG A 148 -18.26 -17.90 -28.65
N GLN A 149 -19.53 -18.14 -28.32
CA GLN A 149 -20.64 -17.41 -28.90
C GLN A 149 -20.59 -15.92 -28.52
N ALA A 150 -20.33 -15.60 -27.24
CA ALA A 150 -20.22 -14.23 -26.77
C ALA A 150 -19.04 -13.46 -27.37
N LEU A 151 -17.92 -14.13 -27.64
CA LEU A 151 -16.77 -13.53 -28.32
C LEU A 151 -17.07 -13.17 -29.79
N ASN A 152 -17.91 -13.94 -30.45
CA ASN A 152 -18.21 -13.77 -31.88
C ASN A 152 -19.49 -12.97 -32.14
N THR A 153 -20.28 -12.68 -31.10
CA THR A 153 -21.57 -11.98 -31.21
C THR A 153 -21.46 -10.59 -30.59
N PRO A 154 -21.36 -9.52 -31.40
CA PRO A 154 -21.38 -8.15 -30.89
C PRO A 154 -22.64 -7.87 -30.08
N GLY A 155 -22.50 -7.27 -28.90
CA GLY A 155 -23.62 -6.87 -28.05
C GLY A 155 -24.21 -7.96 -27.16
N MET A 156 -23.68 -9.20 -27.18
CA MET A 156 -24.10 -10.23 -26.22
C MET A 156 -23.64 -9.91 -24.80
N ILE A 157 -22.43 -9.37 -24.66
CA ILE A 157 -21.83 -8.89 -23.40
C ILE A 157 -21.07 -7.59 -23.70
N ASP A 158 -21.06 -6.68 -22.73
CA ASP A 158 -20.17 -5.52 -22.77
C ASP A 158 -18.74 -5.97 -22.43
N TRP A 159 -17.89 -6.06 -23.45
CA TRP A 159 -16.48 -6.44 -23.31
C TRP A 159 -15.61 -5.27 -22.82
N THR A 160 -16.09 -4.03 -22.81
CA THR A 160 -15.29 -2.84 -22.46
C THR A 160 -14.64 -2.94 -21.08
N PRO A 161 -15.35 -3.37 -20.01
CA PRO A 161 -14.74 -3.52 -18.69
C PRO A 161 -13.70 -4.65 -18.64
N ILE A 162 -13.93 -5.71 -19.43
CA ILE A 162 -13.04 -6.88 -19.53
C ILE A 162 -11.76 -6.49 -20.27
N GLU A 163 -11.89 -5.81 -21.41
CA GLU A 163 -10.75 -5.30 -22.19
C GLU A 163 -9.90 -4.34 -21.36
N LYS A 164 -10.54 -3.42 -20.63
CA LYS A 164 -9.85 -2.50 -19.73
C LYS A 164 -9.08 -3.25 -18.64
N TRP A 165 -9.73 -4.19 -17.95
CA TRP A 165 -9.06 -5.01 -16.94
C TRP A 165 -7.91 -5.84 -17.53
N MET A 166 -8.09 -6.40 -18.73
CA MET A 166 -7.02 -7.16 -19.40
C MET A 166 -5.82 -6.29 -19.77
N ARG A 167 -6.08 -5.08 -20.27
CA ARG A 167 -5.07 -4.10 -20.66
C ARG A 167 -4.31 -3.56 -19.46
N ASP A 168 -5.04 -3.09 -18.46
CA ASP A 168 -4.47 -2.30 -17.37
C ASP A 168 -3.90 -3.22 -16.27
N PHE A 169 -4.46 -4.43 -16.11
CA PHE A 169 -4.12 -5.29 -14.99
C PHE A 169 -3.46 -6.61 -15.40
N TYR A 170 -4.13 -7.42 -16.23
CA TYR A 170 -3.76 -8.82 -16.47
C TYR A 170 -2.53 -8.99 -17.38
N ILE A 171 -2.57 -8.47 -18.61
CA ILE A 171 -1.52 -8.72 -19.62
C ILE A 171 -0.16 -8.14 -19.21
N PRO A 172 -0.06 -6.91 -18.68
CA PRO A 172 1.23 -6.36 -18.28
C PRO A 172 1.93 -7.23 -17.22
N ARG A 173 1.17 -7.71 -16.23
CA ARG A 173 1.67 -8.61 -15.19
C ARG A 173 2.06 -9.97 -15.76
N PHE A 174 1.25 -10.51 -16.67
CA PHE A 174 1.56 -11.75 -17.37
C PHE A 174 2.86 -11.67 -18.18
N LYS A 175 3.14 -10.52 -18.83
CA LYS A 175 4.40 -10.26 -19.53
C LYS A 175 5.59 -10.13 -18.60
N LEU A 176 5.41 -9.48 -17.45
CA LEU A 176 6.48 -9.28 -16.47
C LEU A 176 6.99 -10.61 -15.86
N GLN A 177 6.13 -11.64 -15.82
CA GLN A 177 6.47 -12.96 -15.28
C GLN A 177 7.16 -13.89 -16.27
N GLN A 178 7.23 -13.53 -17.56
CA GLN A 178 7.91 -14.31 -18.61
C GLN A 178 9.36 -13.86 -18.78
#